data_AF-A0A258ZKY7-F1
#
_entry.id   AF-A0A258ZKY7-F1
#
_cell.length_a   1.000
_cell.length_b   1.000
_cell.length_c   1.000
_cell.angle_alpha   90.00
_cell.angle_beta   90.00
_cell.angle_gamma   90.00
#
_symmetry.space_group_name_H-M   'P 1'
#
loop_
_entity.id
_entity.type
_entity.pdbx_description
1 polymer ?
#
loop_
_entity_poly.entity_id
_entity_poly.type
_entity_poly.pdbx_seq_one_letter_code
_entity_poly.pdbx_strand_id
1 'polypeptide(L)'
;MKEMEGYQGYVDSSTRETLAILKSKPSTLCGASSHDLSIIGRIAPLLLISKIKEEFLTYTEMFVSLTHNSPIVLKAAQFFASVLFDVALGAAISDTIKHTAVDPLLARAYGAAINSKGKESFNAIRTFGPACGVEGGFEGTIHILLSYDDYKNAMIANAKAGGDNAARGMIIGMIMGAANKEIPQMWKNNVKNL
;
A
#
# COMPACT_ATOMS: atom_id res chain seq x y z
N MET A 1 10.72 12.81 17.42
CA MET A 1 10.31 11.99 18.57
C MET A 1 9.28 12.68 19.45
N LYS A 2 9.43 13.98 19.76
CA LYS A 2 8.50 14.76 20.61
C LYS A 2 7.00 14.56 20.28
N GLU A 3 6.63 14.60 19.00
CA GLU A 3 5.23 14.37 18.58
C GLU A 3 4.71 12.95 18.85
N MET A 4 5.59 11.94 18.80
CA MET A 4 5.22 10.55 19.07
C MET A 4 5.10 10.23 20.56
N GLU A 5 5.71 11.04 21.44
CA GLU A 5 5.62 10.85 22.90
C GLU A 5 4.21 11.17 23.44
N GLY A 6 3.47 12.06 22.77
CA GLY A 6 2.10 12.43 23.12
C GLY A 6 1.02 11.66 22.37
N TYR A 7 1.36 10.83 21.38
CA TYR A 7 0.39 10.18 20.50
C TYR A 7 -0.44 9.11 21.25
N GLN A 8 -1.75 9.29 21.29
CA GLN A 8 -2.69 8.40 22.00
C GLN A 8 -3.37 7.36 21.08
N GLY A 9 -3.05 7.37 19.79
CA GLY A 9 -3.61 6.43 18.82
C GLY A 9 -2.87 5.09 18.82
N TYR A 10 -3.30 4.20 17.92
CA TYR A 10 -2.61 2.94 17.70
C TYR A 10 -1.22 3.16 17.09
N VAL A 11 -0.20 2.64 17.77
CA VAL A 11 1.18 2.57 17.25
C VAL A 11 1.44 1.12 16.84
N ASP A 12 1.91 0.88 15.62
CA ASP A 12 2.26 -0.47 15.18
C ASP A 12 3.63 -0.94 15.71
N SER A 13 3.92 -2.23 15.53
CA SER A 13 5.20 -2.84 15.94
C SER A 13 6.39 -2.19 15.25
N SER A 14 6.29 -1.96 13.94
CA SER A 14 7.36 -1.35 13.14
C SER A 14 7.74 0.03 13.66
N THR A 15 6.76 0.84 14.01
CA THR A 15 6.93 2.18 14.57
C THR A 15 7.52 2.10 15.98
N ARG A 16 7.05 1.17 16.84
CA ARG A 16 7.64 0.96 18.17
C ARG A 16 9.11 0.58 18.09
N GLU A 17 9.47 -0.35 17.22
CA GLU A 17 10.84 -0.80 17.01
C GLU A 17 11.71 0.32 16.44
N THR A 18 11.22 1.04 15.44
CA THR A 18 11.88 2.24 14.90
C THR A 18 12.19 3.27 15.99
N LEU A 19 11.21 3.55 16.87
CA LEU A 19 11.41 4.48 17.99
C LEU A 19 12.46 3.96 18.98
N ALA A 20 12.54 2.64 19.21
CA ALA A 20 13.58 2.04 20.04
C ALA A 20 14.98 2.15 19.40
N ILE A 21 15.08 1.94 18.07
CA ILE A 21 16.33 2.15 17.31
C ILE A 21 16.79 3.60 17.45
N LEU A 22 15.92 4.58 17.18
CA LEU A 22 16.25 6.00 17.25
C LEU A 22 16.66 6.45 18.67
N LYS A 23 16.03 5.88 19.71
CA LYS A 23 16.41 6.15 21.10
C LYS A 23 17.79 5.59 21.44
N SER A 24 18.13 4.40 20.94
CA SER A 24 19.41 3.75 21.22
C SER A 24 20.56 4.25 20.34
N LYS A 25 20.26 4.70 19.11
CA LYS A 25 21.23 5.16 18.11
C LYS A 25 20.69 6.40 17.37
N PRO A 26 20.73 7.59 17.98
CA PRO A 26 20.09 8.80 17.43
C PRO A 26 20.62 9.24 16.06
N SER A 27 21.86 8.88 15.70
CA SER A 27 22.47 9.16 14.39
C SER A 27 22.05 8.16 13.31
N THR A 28 21.39 7.07 13.66
CA THR A 28 20.93 6.03 12.72
C THR A 28 19.49 6.30 12.31
N LEU A 29 19.30 6.95 11.16
CA LEU A 29 17.98 7.12 10.56
C LEU A 29 17.57 5.82 9.84
N CYS A 30 17.26 4.77 10.61
CA CYS A 30 16.91 3.44 10.09
C CYS A 30 15.60 2.97 10.73
N GLY A 31 14.62 2.62 9.88
CA GLY A 31 13.39 1.96 10.30
C GLY A 31 13.61 0.48 10.68
N ALA A 32 12.58 -0.11 11.28
CA ALA A 32 12.55 -1.53 11.62
C ALA A 32 12.58 -2.43 10.37
N SER A 33 12.99 -3.69 10.50
CA SER A 33 12.98 -4.67 9.39
C SER A 33 11.60 -5.31 9.17
N SER A 34 10.51 -4.60 9.51
CA SER A 34 9.14 -5.09 9.35
C SER A 34 8.81 -5.41 7.89
N HIS A 35 7.98 -6.44 7.70
CA HIS A 35 7.45 -6.84 6.41
C HIS A 35 6.02 -6.34 6.17
N ASP A 36 5.47 -5.51 7.06
CA ASP A 36 4.08 -5.04 6.98
C ASP A 36 3.84 -4.15 5.76
N LEU A 37 2.69 -4.34 5.11
CA LEU A 37 2.31 -3.60 3.90
C LEU A 37 1.80 -2.17 4.19
N SER A 38 1.38 -1.91 5.44
CA SER A 38 0.53 -0.76 5.79
C SER A 38 1.14 0.62 5.52
N ILE A 39 2.46 0.75 5.54
CA ILE A 39 3.18 2.01 5.28
C ILE A 39 2.99 2.49 3.83
N ILE A 40 2.81 1.55 2.89
CA ILE A 40 2.62 1.86 1.47
C ILE A 40 1.31 2.61 1.27
N GLY A 41 0.26 2.30 2.04
CA GLY A 41 -1.02 2.99 1.98
C GLY A 41 -0.99 4.46 2.40
N ARG A 42 0.17 4.99 2.83
CA ARG A 42 0.34 6.34 3.36
C ARG A 42 1.16 7.26 2.44
N ILE A 43 1.51 6.81 1.24
CA ILE A 43 2.42 7.53 0.33
C ILE A 43 1.72 8.60 -0.53
N ALA A 44 0.39 8.57 -0.63
CA ALA A 44 -0.38 9.45 -1.52
C ALA A 44 -0.09 10.96 -1.34
N PRO A 45 0.09 11.51 -0.12
CA PRO A 45 0.42 12.92 0.06
C PRO A 45 1.75 13.35 -0.59
N LEU A 46 2.67 12.41 -0.85
CA LEU A 46 3.94 12.73 -1.51
C LEU A 46 3.72 13.22 -2.95
N LEU A 47 2.60 12.88 -3.59
CA LEU A 47 2.22 13.43 -4.91
C LEU A 47 2.12 14.96 -4.89
N LEU A 48 1.81 15.58 -3.74
CA LEU A 48 1.67 17.03 -3.63
C LEU A 48 3.01 17.78 -3.62
N ILE A 49 4.11 17.08 -3.37
CA ILE A 49 5.45 17.67 -3.25
C ILE A 49 6.42 17.18 -4.33
N SER A 50 6.04 16.16 -5.09
CA SER A 50 6.83 15.61 -6.19
C SER A 50 6.39 16.20 -7.52
N LYS A 51 7.35 16.70 -8.31
CA LYS A 51 7.07 17.28 -9.64
C LYS A 51 7.19 16.25 -10.75
N ILE A 52 8.08 15.28 -10.58
CA ILE A 52 8.36 14.21 -11.55
C ILE A 52 8.37 12.85 -10.85
N LYS A 53 8.28 11.78 -11.64
CA LYS A 53 8.18 10.41 -11.13
C LYS A 53 9.40 10.03 -10.30
N GLU A 54 10.59 10.43 -10.74
CA GLU A 54 11.86 10.15 -10.07
C GLU A 54 11.89 10.74 -8.66
N GLU A 55 11.39 11.97 -8.47
CA GLU A 55 11.26 12.59 -7.16
C GLU A 55 10.25 11.83 -6.29
N PHE A 56 9.10 11.45 -6.87
CA PHE A 56 8.07 10.70 -6.14
C PHE A 56 8.55 9.35 -5.65
N LEU A 57 9.26 8.60 -6.49
CA LEU A 57 9.86 7.32 -6.13
C LEU A 57 10.97 7.48 -5.08
N THR A 58 11.78 8.55 -5.17
CA THR A 58 12.81 8.86 -4.18
C THR A 58 12.18 9.20 -2.81
N TYR A 59 11.18 10.07 -2.78
CA TYR A 59 10.49 10.44 -1.55
C TYR A 59 9.72 9.28 -0.94
N THR A 60 9.15 8.41 -1.77
CA THR A 60 8.52 7.16 -1.32
C THR A 60 9.53 6.29 -0.59
N GLU A 61 10.71 6.04 -1.17
CA GLU A 61 11.74 5.22 -0.54
C GLU A 61 12.20 5.78 0.80
N MET A 62 12.48 7.09 0.81
CA MET A 62 12.85 7.80 2.03
C MET A 62 11.75 7.68 3.09
N PHE A 63 10.50 7.95 2.74
CA PHE A 63 9.38 7.92 3.68
C PHE A 63 9.13 6.50 4.24
N VAL A 64 9.15 5.49 3.38
CA VAL A 64 8.89 4.10 3.78
C VAL A 64 10.01 3.57 4.68
N SER A 65 11.27 3.79 4.29
CA SER A 65 12.45 3.33 5.04
C SER A 65 12.58 3.94 6.44
N LEU A 66 11.91 5.07 6.72
CA LEU A 66 11.86 5.66 8.07
C LEU A 66 11.27 4.70 9.09
N THR A 67 10.31 3.85 8.72
CA THR A 67 9.65 2.93 9.65
C THR A 67 9.73 1.46 9.23
N HIS A 68 9.86 1.19 7.93
CA HIS A 68 9.90 -0.15 7.36
C HIS A 68 11.09 -0.23 6.38
N ASN A 69 12.24 -0.64 6.89
CA ASN A 69 13.49 -0.76 6.14
C ASN A 69 13.77 -2.20 5.68
N SER A 70 12.72 -2.91 5.27
CA SER A 70 12.82 -4.26 4.72
C SER A 70 12.89 -4.22 3.20
N PRO A 71 13.83 -4.94 2.55
CA PRO A 71 13.97 -4.93 1.10
C PRO A 71 12.66 -5.22 0.36
N ILE A 72 11.89 -6.21 0.80
CA ILE A 72 10.64 -6.60 0.14
C ILE A 72 9.56 -5.50 0.25
N VAL A 73 9.50 -4.77 1.37
CA VAL A 73 8.57 -3.64 1.56
C VAL A 73 8.97 -2.48 0.67
N LEU A 74 10.26 -2.16 0.60
CA LEU A 74 10.75 -1.09 -0.27
C LEU A 74 10.46 -1.39 -1.74
N LYS A 75 10.63 -2.64 -2.19
CA LYS A 75 10.26 -3.02 -3.56
C LYS A 75 8.76 -2.95 -3.81
N ALA A 76 7.94 -3.42 -2.87
CA ALA A 76 6.49 -3.32 -2.99
C ALA A 76 6.02 -1.86 -3.01
N ALA A 77 6.65 -0.99 -2.20
CA ALA A 77 6.38 0.44 -2.18
C ALA A 77 6.73 1.09 -3.53
N GLN A 78 7.90 0.79 -4.09
CA GLN A 78 8.31 1.29 -5.41
C GLN A 78 7.35 0.88 -6.53
N PHE A 79 6.85 -0.36 -6.48
CA PHE A 79 5.85 -0.85 -7.43
C PHE A 79 4.54 -0.04 -7.32
N PHE A 80 3.94 0.02 -6.12
CA PHE A 80 2.67 0.74 -5.95
C PHE A 80 2.80 2.25 -6.12
N ALA A 81 3.95 2.84 -5.81
CA ALA A 81 4.24 4.24 -6.09
C ALA A 81 4.29 4.50 -7.60
N SER A 82 4.97 3.65 -8.35
CA SER A 82 4.99 3.75 -9.82
C SER A 82 3.58 3.68 -10.40
N VAL A 83 2.76 2.73 -9.92
CA VAL A 83 1.36 2.60 -10.33
C VAL A 83 0.56 3.85 -9.98
N LEU A 84 0.66 4.32 -8.74
CA LEU A 84 -0.08 5.48 -8.25
C LEU A 84 0.26 6.75 -9.05
N PHE A 85 1.54 6.99 -9.33
CA PHE A 85 1.98 8.17 -10.07
C PHE A 85 1.42 8.17 -11.50
N ASP A 86 1.55 7.07 -12.23
CA ASP A 86 1.06 6.99 -13.61
C ASP A 86 -0.47 7.06 -13.69
N VAL A 87 -1.17 6.43 -12.73
CA VAL A 87 -2.64 6.52 -12.63
C VAL A 87 -3.10 7.94 -12.30
N ALA A 88 -2.38 8.67 -11.44
CA ALA A 88 -2.68 10.08 -11.16
C ALA A 88 -2.50 10.98 -12.40
N LEU A 89 -1.70 10.56 -13.38
CA LEU A 89 -1.57 11.22 -14.69
C LEU A 89 -2.61 10.75 -15.73
N GLY A 90 -3.58 9.92 -15.32
CA GLY A 90 -4.69 9.47 -16.15
C GLY A 90 -4.51 8.10 -16.80
N ALA A 91 -3.45 7.35 -16.47
CA ALA A 91 -3.29 5.99 -16.96
C ALA A 91 -4.33 5.03 -16.37
N ALA A 92 -4.75 4.02 -17.15
CA ALA A 92 -5.68 3.01 -16.68
C ALA A 92 -5.01 2.03 -15.69
N ILE A 93 -5.61 1.82 -14.52
CA ILE A 93 -5.07 0.98 -13.43
C ILE A 93 -4.58 -0.38 -13.93
N SER A 94 -5.42 -1.12 -14.67
CA SER A 94 -5.08 -2.46 -15.17
C SER A 94 -3.84 -2.46 -16.06
N ASP A 95 -3.72 -1.47 -16.95
CA ASP A 95 -2.63 -1.42 -17.92
C ASP A 95 -1.35 -0.95 -17.23
N THR A 96 -1.44 0.02 -16.32
CA THR A 96 -0.31 0.45 -15.52
C THR A 96 0.26 -0.71 -14.69
N ILE A 97 -0.58 -1.48 -14.00
CA ILE A 97 -0.14 -2.65 -13.21
C ILE A 97 0.61 -3.66 -14.10
N LYS A 98 0.11 -3.94 -15.31
CA LYS A 98 0.72 -4.93 -16.22
C LYS A 98 2.08 -4.52 -16.77
N HIS A 99 2.29 -3.22 -16.96
CA HIS A 99 3.51 -2.68 -17.59
C HIS A 99 4.51 -2.09 -16.58
N THR A 100 4.11 -1.95 -15.31
CA THR A 100 5.04 -1.52 -14.24
C THR A 100 6.12 -2.60 -14.04
N ALA A 101 7.38 -2.17 -13.98
CA ALA A 101 8.50 -3.08 -13.74
C ALA A 101 8.33 -3.78 -12.39
N VAL A 102 8.54 -5.10 -12.38
CA VAL A 102 8.41 -5.94 -11.18
C VAL A 102 9.79 -6.40 -10.74
N ASP A 103 10.17 -6.06 -9.52
CA ASP A 103 11.41 -6.54 -8.92
C ASP A 103 11.37 -8.08 -8.75
N PRO A 104 12.48 -8.81 -8.98
CA PRO A 104 12.53 -10.26 -8.82
C PRO A 104 12.01 -10.78 -7.47
N LEU A 105 12.15 -10.01 -6.39
CA LEU A 105 11.61 -10.37 -5.06
C LEU A 105 10.08 -10.48 -5.05
N LEU A 106 9.39 -9.77 -5.95
CA LEU A 106 7.93 -9.73 -6.04
C LEU A 106 7.39 -10.61 -7.16
N ALA A 107 8.24 -11.17 -8.02
CA ALA A 107 7.82 -11.85 -9.26
C ALA A 107 6.82 -12.99 -9.02
N ARG A 108 7.02 -13.79 -7.96
CA ARG A 108 6.10 -14.88 -7.59
C ARG A 108 4.73 -14.34 -7.19
N ALA A 109 4.69 -13.37 -6.28
CA ALA A 109 3.46 -12.75 -5.79
C ALA A 109 2.72 -12.05 -6.94
N TYR A 110 3.44 -11.26 -7.75
CA TYR A 110 2.90 -10.63 -8.94
C TYR A 110 2.27 -11.65 -9.91
N GLY A 111 2.98 -12.74 -10.22
CA GLY A 111 2.47 -13.81 -11.07
C GLY A 111 1.20 -14.45 -10.51
N ALA A 112 1.15 -14.70 -9.19
CA ALA A 112 -0.04 -15.21 -8.51
C ALA A 112 -1.23 -14.23 -8.64
N ALA A 113 -0.98 -12.92 -8.51
CA ALA A 113 -1.99 -11.89 -8.68
C ALA A 113 -2.55 -11.85 -10.11
N ILE A 114 -1.67 -11.83 -11.13
CA ILE A 114 -2.10 -11.80 -12.54
C ILE A 114 -2.92 -13.06 -12.89
N ASN A 115 -2.49 -14.23 -12.41
CA ASN A 115 -3.15 -15.52 -12.67
C ASN A 115 -4.43 -15.73 -11.84
N SER A 116 -4.78 -14.78 -10.96
CA SER A 116 -6.00 -14.86 -10.15
C SER A 116 -7.19 -14.12 -10.76
N LYS A 117 -7.00 -13.45 -11.90
CA LYS A 117 -8.07 -12.74 -12.60
C LYS A 117 -9.27 -13.68 -12.86
N GLY A 118 -10.47 -13.22 -12.53
CA GLY A 118 -11.72 -13.98 -12.68
C GLY A 118 -12.01 -14.98 -11.56
N LYS A 119 -11.10 -15.16 -10.60
CA LYS A 119 -11.40 -15.90 -9.36
C LYS A 119 -12.18 -15.02 -8.39
N GLU A 120 -12.99 -15.66 -7.56
CA GLU A 120 -13.69 -14.97 -6.47
C GLU A 120 -12.67 -14.48 -5.42
N SER A 121 -12.80 -13.22 -5.02
CA SER A 121 -11.75 -12.51 -4.27
C SER A 121 -11.51 -13.03 -2.87
N PHE A 122 -12.54 -13.47 -2.15
CA PHE A 122 -12.36 -14.09 -0.84
C PHE A 122 -11.46 -15.33 -0.97
N ASN A 123 -11.76 -16.23 -1.90
CA ASN A 123 -10.98 -17.45 -2.12
C ASN A 123 -9.57 -17.16 -2.65
N ALA A 124 -9.42 -16.23 -3.59
CA ALA A 124 -8.10 -15.85 -4.13
C ALA A 124 -7.17 -15.33 -3.03
N ILE A 125 -7.65 -14.37 -2.23
CA ILE A 125 -6.86 -13.76 -1.14
C ILE A 125 -6.53 -14.79 -0.05
N ARG A 126 -7.46 -15.70 0.26
CA ARG A 126 -7.19 -16.80 1.21
C ARG A 126 -6.12 -17.76 0.71
N THR A 127 -6.05 -17.98 -0.60
CA THR A 127 -5.02 -18.82 -1.22
C THR A 127 -3.64 -18.17 -1.17
N PHE A 128 -3.55 -16.85 -1.31
CA PHE A 128 -2.29 -16.12 -1.20
C PHE A 128 -1.73 -16.10 0.23
N GLY A 129 -2.63 -16.17 1.22
CA GLY A 129 -2.32 -16.05 2.64
C GLY A 129 -2.82 -14.71 3.17
N PRO A 130 -3.66 -14.70 4.23
CA PRO A 130 -4.23 -13.46 4.77
C PRO A 130 -3.25 -12.65 5.65
N ALA A 131 -1.96 -13.01 5.65
CA ALA A 131 -0.96 -12.41 6.54
C ALA A 131 -0.77 -10.90 6.25
N CYS A 132 -0.41 -10.13 7.28
CA CYS A 132 -0.26 -8.67 7.22
C CYS A 132 0.97 -8.19 6.41
N GLY A 133 1.83 -9.13 6.01
CA GLY A 133 3.06 -8.83 5.30
C GLY A 133 2.86 -8.49 3.82
N VAL A 134 3.97 -8.16 3.16
CA VAL A 134 4.00 -8.02 1.69
C VAL A 134 3.54 -9.31 1.02
N GLU A 135 3.96 -10.47 1.53
CA GLU A 135 3.43 -11.76 1.08
C GLU A 135 1.94 -11.88 1.41
N GLY A 136 1.12 -12.19 0.42
CA GLY A 136 -0.34 -12.20 0.52
C GLY A 136 -0.97 -10.81 0.36
N GLY A 137 -0.42 -9.80 1.02
CA GLY A 137 -0.90 -8.41 0.94
C GLY A 137 -0.72 -7.78 -0.43
N PHE A 138 0.44 -7.97 -1.06
CA PHE A 138 0.79 -7.41 -2.37
C PHE A 138 -0.09 -7.97 -3.48
N GLU A 139 -0.12 -9.29 -3.62
CA GLU A 139 -0.91 -9.97 -4.65
C GLU A 139 -2.42 -9.87 -4.40
N GLY A 140 -2.85 -9.82 -3.14
CA GLY A 140 -4.25 -9.57 -2.79
C GLY A 140 -4.71 -8.17 -3.20
N THR A 141 -3.85 -7.16 -3.05
CA THR A 141 -4.12 -5.78 -3.48
C THR A 141 -4.24 -5.70 -5.01
N ILE A 142 -3.27 -6.28 -5.73
CA ILE A 142 -3.30 -6.32 -7.20
C ILE A 142 -4.52 -7.08 -7.70
N HIS A 143 -4.87 -8.22 -7.08
CA HIS A 143 -6.06 -8.98 -7.44
C HIS A 143 -7.32 -8.12 -7.39
N ILE A 144 -7.53 -7.35 -6.32
CA ILE A 144 -8.71 -6.46 -6.21
C ILE A 144 -8.68 -5.39 -7.29
N LEU A 145 -7.55 -4.70 -7.48
CA LEU A 145 -7.41 -3.65 -8.50
C LEU A 145 -7.62 -4.14 -9.94
N LEU A 146 -7.37 -5.43 -10.20
CA LEU A 146 -7.60 -6.04 -11.51
C LEU A 146 -8.99 -6.68 -11.66
N SER A 147 -9.72 -6.88 -10.56
CA SER A 147 -11.02 -7.56 -10.55
C SER A 147 -12.21 -6.60 -10.54
N TYR A 148 -12.00 -5.35 -10.11
CA TYR A 148 -13.05 -4.36 -9.93
C TYR A 148 -12.67 -3.02 -10.54
N ASP A 149 -13.57 -2.44 -11.34
CA ASP A 149 -13.40 -1.08 -11.86
C ASP A 149 -14.10 -0.03 -10.99
N ASP A 150 -15.10 -0.45 -10.20
CA ASP A 150 -15.85 0.42 -9.31
C ASP A 150 -15.34 0.37 -7.86
N TYR A 151 -15.20 1.55 -7.24
CA TYR A 151 -14.62 1.70 -5.91
C TYR A 151 -15.43 0.93 -4.85
N LYS A 152 -16.76 0.97 -4.94
CA LYS A 152 -17.65 0.39 -3.95
C LYS A 152 -17.47 -1.13 -3.84
N ASN A 153 -17.56 -1.84 -4.96
CA ASN A 153 -17.43 -3.29 -4.98
C ASN A 153 -16.00 -3.73 -4.67
N ALA A 154 -14.99 -2.98 -5.13
CA ALA A 154 -13.59 -3.23 -4.77
C ALA A 154 -13.38 -3.22 -3.24
N MET A 155 -13.87 -2.16 -2.57
CA MET A 155 -13.73 -2.01 -1.12
C MET A 155 -14.57 -3.04 -0.35
N ILE A 156 -15.79 -3.37 -0.81
CA ILE A 156 -16.61 -4.43 -0.21
C ILE A 156 -15.91 -5.79 -0.33
N ALA A 157 -15.37 -6.13 -1.50
CA ALA A 157 -14.67 -7.39 -1.73
C ALA A 157 -13.41 -7.49 -0.86
N ASN A 158 -12.62 -6.41 -0.79
CA ASN A 158 -11.44 -6.35 0.08
C ASN A 158 -11.82 -6.51 1.57
N ALA A 159 -12.90 -5.85 2.02
CA ALA A 159 -13.37 -5.97 3.40
C ALA A 159 -13.80 -7.42 3.71
N LYS A 160 -14.58 -8.03 2.83
CA LYS A 160 -15.06 -9.42 2.96
C LYS A 160 -13.94 -10.44 3.00
N ALA A 161 -12.84 -10.23 2.28
CA ALA A 161 -11.69 -11.13 2.27
C ALA A 161 -11.03 -11.30 3.66
N GLY A 162 -11.17 -10.30 4.54
CA GLY A 162 -10.59 -10.31 5.89
C GLY A 162 -9.05 -10.25 5.88
N GLY A 163 -8.41 -10.71 6.96
CA GLY A 163 -6.96 -10.49 7.16
C GLY A 163 -6.66 -9.00 7.32
N ASP A 164 -5.48 -8.56 6.87
CA ASP A 164 -5.14 -7.13 6.85
C ASP A 164 -5.82 -6.38 5.70
N ASN A 165 -7.15 -6.28 5.77
CA ASN A 165 -7.95 -5.54 4.78
C ASN A 165 -7.75 -4.02 4.90
N ALA A 166 -7.26 -3.51 6.02
CA ALA A 166 -7.02 -2.09 6.23
C ALA A 166 -5.81 -1.63 5.42
N ALA A 167 -4.67 -2.34 5.50
CA ALA A 167 -3.49 -2.02 4.70
C ALA A 167 -3.78 -2.07 3.20
N ARG A 168 -4.40 -3.18 2.73
CA ARG A 168 -4.81 -3.30 1.32
C ARG A 168 -5.79 -2.21 0.92
N GLY A 169 -6.78 -1.92 1.78
CA GLY A 169 -7.81 -0.93 1.54
C GLY A 169 -7.26 0.48 1.35
N MET A 170 -6.21 0.87 2.09
CA MET A 170 -5.53 2.15 1.89
C MET A 170 -4.86 2.24 0.51
N ILE A 171 -4.18 1.17 0.08
CA ILE A 171 -3.49 1.11 -1.22
C ILE A 171 -4.50 1.10 -2.38
N ILE A 172 -5.54 0.28 -2.28
CA ILE A 172 -6.65 0.25 -3.23
C ILE A 172 -7.29 1.63 -3.31
N GLY A 173 -7.58 2.22 -2.15
CA GLY A 173 -8.25 3.49 -2.02
C GLY A 173 -7.49 4.64 -2.68
N MET A 174 -6.18 4.76 -2.45
CA MET A 174 -5.38 5.83 -3.05
C MET A 174 -5.25 5.68 -4.57
N ILE A 175 -5.11 4.45 -5.09
CA ILE A 175 -4.98 4.20 -6.53
C ILE A 175 -6.31 4.45 -7.25
N MET A 176 -7.41 3.92 -6.72
CA MET A 176 -8.74 4.15 -7.31
C MET A 176 -9.19 5.61 -7.15
N GLY A 177 -8.79 6.27 -6.07
CA GLY A 177 -9.01 7.70 -5.88
C GLY A 177 -8.25 8.54 -6.92
N ALA A 178 -6.98 8.22 -7.18
CA ALA A 178 -6.19 8.86 -8.24
C ALA A 178 -6.80 8.65 -9.64
N ALA A 179 -7.43 7.50 -9.87
CA ALA A 179 -8.20 7.21 -11.09
C ALA A 179 -9.59 7.87 -11.13
N ASN A 180 -9.92 8.75 -10.18
CA ASN A 180 -11.22 9.42 -10.05
C ASN A 180 -12.42 8.46 -10.00
N LYS A 181 -12.25 7.25 -9.44
CA LYS A 181 -13.36 6.32 -9.24
C LYS A 181 -14.33 6.88 -8.20
N GLU A 182 -15.63 6.76 -8.47
CA GLU A 182 -16.66 7.36 -7.63
C GLU A 182 -16.67 6.73 -6.23
N ILE A 183 -16.40 7.54 -5.21
CA ILE A 183 -16.52 7.14 -3.81
C ILE A 183 -17.95 7.42 -3.33
N PRO A 184 -18.70 6.40 -2.84
CA PRO A 184 -20.07 6.59 -2.37
C PRO A 184 -20.18 7.74 -1.35
N GLN A 185 -21.08 8.70 -1.60
CA GLN A 185 -21.24 9.87 -0.73
C GLN A 185 -21.56 9.48 0.72
N MET A 186 -22.40 8.45 0.89
CA MET A 186 -22.71 7.90 2.21
C MET A 186 -21.44 7.48 2.98
N TRP A 187 -20.42 6.95 2.31
CA TRP A 187 -19.19 6.55 2.99
C TRP A 187 -18.35 7.76 3.40
N LYS A 188 -18.21 8.76 2.51
CA LYS A 188 -17.51 10.02 2.83
C LYS A 188 -18.11 10.69 4.08
N ASN A 189 -19.44 10.74 4.17
CA ASN A 189 -20.15 11.34 5.31
C ASN A 189 -19.98 10.58 6.63
N ASN A 190 -19.52 9.32 6.59
CA ASN A 190 -19.35 8.47 7.77
C ASN A 190 -17.88 8.31 8.19
N VAL A 191 -16.94 8.95 7.48
CA VAL A 191 -15.55 9.03 7.94
C VAL A 191 -15.42 10.20 8.92
N LYS A 192 -14.78 9.94 10.06
CA LYS A 192 -14.55 10.99 11.06
C LYS A 192 -13.50 11.98 10.54
N ASN A 193 -13.76 13.28 10.71
CA ASN A 193 -12.83 14.37 10.40
C ASN A 193 -12.48 14.52 8.91
N LEU A 194 -13.45 14.27 8.01
CA LEU A 194 -13.34 14.48 6.57
C LEU A 194 -14.09 15.76 6.14
#